data_AF-A0A3R6CCZ9-F1
#
_entry.id   AF-A0A3R6CCZ9-F1
#
_cell.length_a   1.000
_cell.length_b   1.000
_cell.length_c   1.000
_cell.angle_alpha   90.00
_cell.angle_beta   90.00
_cell.angle_gamma   90.00
#
_symmetry.space_group_name_H-M   'P 1'
#
loop_
_entity.id
_entity.type
_entity.pdbx_description
1 polymer ?
#
loop_
_entity_poly.entity_id
_entity_poly.type
_entity_poly.pdbx_seq_one_letter_code
_entity_poly.pdbx_strand_id
1 'polypeptide(L)'
;MAEDKKKEIDVTVIEVTEEYLKEKLYKIRGKRVLLDADLAEIYGYDTKGFNRQVKNNIEKFDEDFMFELTDEELEDLRYKNCTANISSKSRYNPHVFTEQGLYMLMTVLKGPLAVKQSKALIRTFKKMKDYILENRDLIGQREILQLSMETANNRIEINKINSDMISLEKQISDVAEGLKDVVTKSELADMMNSFVSDDDEKWLMFNAKFSSADEVYETIYKQAKSSIYVVDNYIGLRTLVHLKNSPAGVAIILFSDNVGNNKLHNIEFTDFCKEYPTVNLSMKKTGGIFHDRFIVLDYGTADERVFLCGASSKDAGARITSIVEDYGISKYAPVIATLLKNPTLILPQ
;
A
#
# COMPACT_ATOMS: atom_id res chain seq x y z
N MET A 1 50.55 -13.78 20.05
CA MET A 1 50.47 -12.42 20.61
C MET A 1 51.33 -11.55 19.72
N ALA A 2 50.89 -10.49 19.05
CA ALA A 2 49.73 -9.60 19.05
C ALA A 2 49.69 -9.03 17.59
N GLU A 3 48.65 -8.50 16.97
CA GLU A 3 47.36 -7.92 17.37
C GLU A 3 46.57 -7.85 16.05
N ASP A 4 45.42 -8.54 15.96
CA ASP A 4 44.46 -8.30 14.89
C ASP A 4 43.79 -6.95 15.15
N LYS A 5 44.18 -5.93 14.38
CA LYS A 5 43.49 -4.64 14.35
C LYS A 5 42.09 -4.84 13.78
N LYS A 6 41.11 -5.10 14.66
CA LYS A 6 39.70 -4.78 14.39
C LYS A 6 39.66 -3.29 14.05
N LYS A 7 39.41 -2.98 12.77
CA LYS A 7 38.96 -1.64 12.37
C LYS A 7 37.60 -1.43 13.03
N GLU A 8 37.57 -0.72 14.14
CA GLU A 8 36.36 -0.04 14.60
C GLU A 8 35.95 0.90 13.47
N ILE A 9 34.85 0.57 12.81
CA ILE A 9 34.14 1.49 11.94
C ILE A 9 33.57 2.51 12.92
N ASP A 10 34.15 3.69 12.97
CA ASP A 10 33.62 4.83 13.69
C ASP A 10 32.26 5.15 13.05
N VAL A 11 31.18 4.64 13.66
CA VAL A 11 29.83 4.75 13.07
C VAL A 11 29.36 6.18 13.28
N THR A 12 29.67 7.05 12.31
CA THR A 12 29.11 8.39 12.24
C THR A 12 27.60 8.27 12.17
N VAL A 13 26.90 8.66 13.24
CA VAL A 13 25.44 8.68 13.28
C VAL A 13 24.96 9.77 12.32
N ILE A 14 24.53 9.36 11.13
CA ILE A 14 23.95 10.28 10.15
C ILE A 14 22.60 10.76 10.65
N GLU A 15 22.41 12.06 10.69
CA GLU A 15 21.12 12.67 11.00
C GLU A 15 20.25 12.65 9.73
N VAL A 16 19.16 11.88 9.77
CA VAL A 16 18.24 11.73 8.63
C VAL A 16 17.32 12.95 8.54
N THR A 17 17.78 14.01 7.87
CA THR A 17 16.98 15.22 7.60
C THR A 17 16.13 15.09 6.34
N GLU A 18 15.18 16.02 6.14
CA GLU A 18 14.31 16.04 4.95
C GLU A 18 15.11 16.27 3.67
N GLU A 19 16.10 17.16 3.71
CA GLU A 19 17.00 17.47 2.59
C GLU A 19 17.85 16.25 2.24
N TYR A 20 18.41 15.58 3.25
CA TYR A 20 19.21 14.38 3.07
C TYR A 20 18.40 13.25 2.40
N LEU A 21 17.17 13.01 2.86
CA LEU A 21 16.30 12.01 2.25
C LEU A 21 15.90 12.36 0.81
N LYS A 22 15.62 13.64 0.52
CA LYS A 22 15.27 14.09 -0.84
C LYS A 22 16.40 13.84 -1.84
N GLU A 23 17.66 14.03 -1.45
CA GLU A 23 18.81 13.80 -2.32
C GLU A 23 19.05 12.32 -2.66
N LYS A 24 18.57 11.42 -1.80
CA LYS A 24 18.70 9.97 -1.95
C LYS A 24 17.46 9.29 -2.51
N LEU A 25 16.41 10.06 -2.80
CA LEU A 25 15.14 9.54 -3.31
C LEU A 25 15.14 9.52 -4.83
N TYR A 26 15.11 8.32 -5.41
CA TYR A 26 15.12 8.11 -6.85
C TYR A 26 13.75 7.66 -7.36
N LYS A 27 13.41 7.97 -8.61
CA LYS A 27 12.20 7.47 -9.28
C LYS A 27 12.55 6.42 -10.32
N ILE A 28 12.26 5.16 -10.05
CA ILE A 28 12.61 4.00 -10.89
C ILE A 28 11.36 3.12 -11.03
N ARG A 29 11.04 2.68 -12.26
CA ARG A 29 9.79 1.95 -12.58
C ARG A 29 8.51 2.64 -12.06
N GLY A 30 8.51 3.97 -12.02
CA GLY A 30 7.40 4.75 -11.47
C GLY A 30 7.32 4.80 -9.93
N LYS A 31 8.16 4.04 -9.22
CA LYS A 31 8.22 4.00 -7.75
C LYS A 31 9.31 4.91 -7.20
N ARG A 32 9.07 5.48 -6.01
CA ARG A 32 10.10 6.20 -5.24
C ARG A 32 10.91 5.19 -4.42
N VAL A 33 12.22 5.20 -4.58
CA VAL A 33 13.10 4.18 -4.00
C VAL A 33 14.39 4.77 -3.41
N LEU A 34 14.96 4.07 -2.45
CA LEU A 34 16.31 4.31 -1.90
C LEU A 34 17.25 3.16 -2.28
N LEU A 35 18.51 3.46 -2.52
CA LEU A 35 19.54 2.45 -2.83
C LEU A 35 19.98 1.70 -1.57
N ASP A 36 20.37 0.45 -1.74
CA ASP A 36 21.00 -0.38 -0.70
C ASP A 36 22.21 0.28 -0.05
N ALA A 37 23.03 0.97 -0.83
CA ALA A 37 24.22 1.68 -0.35
C ALA A 37 23.86 2.85 0.57
N ASP A 38 22.85 3.64 0.22
CA ASP A 38 22.39 4.77 1.03
C ASP A 38 21.74 4.27 2.33
N LEU A 39 20.94 3.19 2.25
CA LEU A 39 20.35 2.59 3.44
C LEU A 39 21.39 1.97 4.36
N ALA A 40 22.37 1.25 3.80
CA ALA A 40 23.47 0.71 4.58
C ALA A 40 24.21 1.82 5.34
N GLU A 41 24.43 2.98 4.70
CA GLU A 41 25.04 4.15 5.31
C GLU A 41 24.21 4.70 6.48
N ILE A 42 22.91 4.92 6.27
CA ILE A 42 21.97 5.40 7.30
C ILE A 42 21.97 4.48 8.51
N TYR A 43 21.96 3.17 8.27
CA TYR A 43 21.89 2.15 9.31
C TYR A 43 23.26 1.79 9.93
N GLY A 44 24.36 2.37 9.44
CA GLY A 44 25.72 2.11 9.95
C GLY A 44 26.27 0.73 9.60
N TYR A 45 25.82 0.13 8.50
CA TYR A 45 26.31 -1.14 7.97
C TYR A 45 27.19 -0.92 6.74
N ASP A 46 28.08 -1.87 6.47
CA ASP A 46 28.66 -1.98 5.14
C ASP A 46 27.60 -2.50 4.16
N THR A 47 27.60 -2.04 2.90
CA THR A 47 26.59 -2.41 1.91
C THR A 47 26.48 -3.93 1.71
N LYS A 48 27.60 -4.66 1.81
CA LYS A 48 27.59 -6.13 1.70
C LYS A 48 26.94 -6.78 2.91
N GLY A 49 27.24 -6.30 4.11
CA GLY A 49 26.66 -6.75 5.38
C GLY A 49 25.16 -6.47 5.45
N PHE A 50 24.74 -5.29 4.99
CA PHE A 50 23.33 -4.93 4.82
C PHE A 50 22.62 -5.89 3.86
N ASN A 51 23.12 -6.04 2.63
CA ASN A 51 22.53 -6.94 1.64
C ASN A 51 22.53 -8.40 2.10
N ARG A 52 23.51 -8.82 2.89
CA ARG A 52 23.53 -10.16 3.49
C ARG A 52 22.39 -10.35 4.50
N GLN A 53 22.10 -9.36 5.35
CA GLN A 53 20.97 -9.45 6.28
C GLN A 53 19.64 -9.55 5.53
N VAL A 54 19.50 -8.75 4.48
CA VAL A 54 18.32 -8.76 3.63
C VAL A 54 18.15 -10.10 2.92
N LYS A 55 19.21 -10.61 2.30
CA LYS A 55 19.20 -11.92 1.62
C LYS A 55 18.86 -13.08 2.57
N ASN A 56 19.31 -13.01 3.82
CA ASN A 56 18.97 -14.02 4.84
C ASN A 56 17.49 -13.98 5.26
N ASN A 57 16.76 -12.91 4.94
CA ASN A 57 15.34 -12.72 5.25
C ASN A 57 14.54 -12.42 3.96
N ILE A 58 15.00 -12.93 2.80
CA ILE A 58 14.44 -12.57 1.49
C ILE A 58 12.96 -12.91 1.36
N GLU A 59 12.50 -13.92 2.10
CA GLU A 59 11.08 -14.31 2.23
C GLU A 59 10.15 -13.20 2.77
N LYS A 60 10.71 -12.14 3.36
CA LYS A 60 9.98 -10.96 3.83
C LYS A 60 9.92 -9.82 2.81
N PHE A 61 10.65 -9.94 1.70
CA PHE A 61 10.77 -8.90 0.69
C PHE A 61 10.14 -9.36 -0.61
N ASP A 62 8.87 -9.02 -0.79
CA ASP A 62 8.17 -9.19 -2.07
C ASP A 62 8.76 -8.28 -3.15
N GLU A 63 8.53 -8.60 -4.43
CA GLU A 63 9.08 -7.87 -5.58
C GLU A 63 8.69 -6.38 -5.61
N ASP A 64 7.58 -6.04 -4.97
CA ASP A 64 7.10 -4.67 -4.84
C ASP A 64 7.74 -3.90 -3.69
N PHE A 65 8.39 -4.58 -2.74
CA PHE A 65 9.09 -4.01 -1.59
C PHE A 65 10.56 -3.72 -1.90
N MET A 66 11.17 -4.60 -2.69
CA MET A 66 12.55 -4.44 -3.14
C MET A 66 12.80 -5.18 -4.44
N PHE A 67 13.65 -4.61 -5.30
CA PHE A 67 14.09 -5.25 -6.53
C PHE A 67 15.54 -4.86 -6.88
N GLU A 68 16.20 -5.70 -7.66
CA GLU A 68 17.51 -5.41 -8.24
C GLU A 68 17.35 -4.58 -9.52
N LEU A 69 18.23 -3.58 -9.71
CA LEU A 69 18.25 -2.80 -10.94
C LEU A 69 18.77 -3.62 -12.12
N THR A 70 18.21 -3.39 -13.30
CA THR A 70 18.79 -3.87 -14.56
C THR A 70 20.02 -3.04 -14.95
N ASP A 71 20.86 -3.57 -15.84
CA ASP A 71 22.04 -2.85 -16.34
C ASP A 71 21.63 -1.52 -17.01
N GLU A 72 20.53 -1.55 -17.78
CA GLU A 72 19.96 -0.36 -18.43
C GLU A 72 19.50 0.67 -17.38
N GLU A 73 18.73 0.25 -16.37
CA GLU A 73 18.25 1.15 -15.32
C GLU A 73 19.39 1.73 -14.48
N LEU A 74 20.45 0.94 -14.26
CA LEU A 74 21.63 1.37 -13.54
C LEU A 74 22.41 2.44 -14.32
N GLU A 75 22.59 2.22 -15.62
CA GLU A 75 23.27 3.17 -16.50
C GLU A 75 22.47 4.48 -16.63
N ASP A 76 21.15 4.36 -16.78
CA ASP A 76 20.21 5.49 -16.76
C ASP A 76 20.28 6.28 -15.44
N LEU A 77 20.31 5.56 -14.30
CA LEU A 77 20.39 6.17 -12.99
C LEU A 77 21.71 6.92 -12.80
N ARG A 78 22.84 6.34 -13.24
CA ARG A 78 24.17 6.99 -13.21
C ARG A 78 24.21 8.22 -14.10
N TYR A 79 23.63 8.13 -15.29
CA TYR A 79 23.59 9.24 -16.25
C TYR A 79 22.77 10.42 -15.71
N LYS A 80 21.60 10.13 -15.11
CA LYS A 80 20.70 11.15 -14.57
C LYS A 80 21.15 11.71 -13.21
N ASN A 81 21.87 10.92 -12.41
CA ASN A 81 22.25 11.26 -11.04
C ASN A 81 23.73 11.01 -10.80
N CYS A 82 24.57 12.00 -11.10
CA CYS A 82 26.02 11.94 -10.90
C CYS A 82 26.44 11.76 -9.42
N THR A 83 25.55 11.99 -8.46
CA THR A 83 25.78 11.89 -7.01
C THR A 83 25.27 10.59 -6.39
N ALA A 84 24.64 9.71 -7.18
CA ALA A 84 24.11 8.45 -6.67
C ALA A 84 25.24 7.58 -6.11
N ASN A 85 25.02 6.97 -4.94
CA ASN A 85 26.02 6.18 -4.23
C ASN A 85 26.19 4.78 -4.87
N ILE A 86 26.72 4.76 -6.09
CA ILE A 86 26.79 3.57 -6.92
C ILE A 86 28.25 3.27 -7.26
N SER A 87 28.80 2.22 -6.66
CA SER A 87 30.17 1.82 -6.95
C SER A 87 30.34 1.38 -8.41
N SER A 88 31.23 2.04 -9.15
CA SER A 88 31.64 1.63 -10.52
C SER A 88 32.48 0.34 -10.54
N LYS A 89 32.91 -0.14 -9.36
CA LYS A 89 33.71 -1.36 -9.18
C LYS A 89 32.88 -2.52 -8.64
N SER A 90 31.58 -2.33 -8.42
CA SER A 90 30.68 -3.42 -8.02
C SER A 90 30.51 -4.40 -9.18
N ARG A 91 30.49 -5.70 -8.86
CA ARG A 91 30.18 -6.78 -9.82
C ARG A 91 28.69 -7.14 -9.86
N TYR A 92 27.89 -6.48 -9.04
CA TYR A 92 26.45 -6.73 -8.88
C TYR A 92 25.70 -5.42 -8.95
N ASN A 93 24.48 -5.49 -9.47
CA ASN A 93 23.59 -4.34 -9.52
C ASN A 93 23.04 -4.06 -8.12
N PRO A 94 22.81 -2.78 -7.79
CA PRO A 94 22.30 -2.41 -6.48
C PRO A 94 20.85 -2.86 -6.35
N HIS A 95 20.47 -3.21 -5.12
CA HIS A 95 19.06 -3.35 -4.77
C HIS A 95 18.48 -1.98 -4.42
N VAL A 96 17.21 -1.80 -4.75
CA VAL A 96 16.44 -0.60 -4.40
C VAL A 96 15.25 -0.97 -3.55
N PHE A 97 14.92 -0.11 -2.58
CA PHE A 97 13.87 -0.35 -1.58
C PHE A 97 12.81 0.74 -1.67
N THR A 98 11.55 0.32 -1.71
CA THR A 98 10.37 1.19 -1.64
C THR A 98 10.03 1.50 -0.19
N GLU A 99 9.06 2.39 0.05
CA GLU A 99 8.58 2.70 1.42
C GLU A 99 8.22 1.43 2.21
N GLN A 100 7.61 0.45 1.54
CA GLN A 100 7.26 -0.86 2.07
C GLN A 100 8.51 -1.67 2.44
N GLY A 101 9.51 -1.70 1.56
CA GLY A 101 10.81 -2.32 1.83
C GLY A 101 11.51 -1.70 3.04
N LEU A 102 11.37 -0.39 3.23
CA LEU A 102 11.89 0.31 4.41
C LEU A 102 11.21 -0.13 5.72
N TYR A 103 9.90 -0.38 5.71
CA TYR A 103 9.21 -0.98 6.85
C TYR A 103 9.72 -2.40 7.12
N MET A 104 9.96 -3.20 6.08
CA MET A 104 10.50 -4.55 6.24
C MET A 104 11.90 -4.57 6.83
N LEU A 105 12.75 -3.61 6.46
CA LEU A 105 14.10 -3.48 7.01
C LEU A 105 14.10 -3.32 8.54
N MET A 106 13.09 -2.71 9.14
CA MET A 106 12.99 -2.57 10.60
C MET A 106 12.87 -3.91 11.33
N THR A 107 12.29 -4.91 10.67
CA THR A 107 12.12 -6.26 11.24
C THR A 107 13.37 -7.13 11.07
N VAL A 108 14.29 -6.70 10.20
CA VAL A 108 15.48 -7.45 9.81
C VAL A 108 16.73 -6.91 10.50
N LEU A 109 16.88 -5.58 10.52
CA LEU A 109 18.04 -4.91 11.09
C LEU A 109 17.92 -4.83 12.61
N LYS A 110 18.95 -5.29 13.31
CA LYS A 110 18.97 -5.36 14.78
C LYS A 110 19.91 -4.33 15.39
N GLY A 111 19.61 -3.89 16.60
CA GLY A 111 20.51 -3.11 17.44
C GLY A 111 20.07 -1.65 17.67
N PRO A 112 20.66 -0.97 18.69
CA PRO A 112 20.20 0.34 19.14
C PRO A 112 20.25 1.44 18.07
N LEU A 113 21.27 1.38 17.20
CA LEU A 113 21.40 2.32 16.10
C LEU A 113 20.32 2.09 15.03
N ALA A 114 20.03 0.83 14.69
CA ALA A 114 19.01 0.50 13.70
C ALA A 114 17.63 0.98 14.16
N VAL A 115 17.28 0.72 15.42
CA VAL A 115 16.03 1.21 16.03
C VAL A 115 15.93 2.73 15.98
N LYS A 116 17.01 3.44 16.34
CA LYS A 116 17.06 4.91 16.32
C LYS A 116 16.87 5.45 14.89
N GLN A 117 17.56 4.85 13.91
CA GLN A 117 17.54 5.32 12.53
C GLN A 117 16.22 5.02 11.85
N SER A 118 15.62 3.86 12.10
CA SER A 118 14.26 3.57 11.63
C SER A 118 13.25 4.58 12.16
N LYS A 119 13.31 4.91 13.47
CA LYS A 119 12.46 5.96 14.07
C LYS A 119 12.66 7.33 13.41
N ALA A 120 13.92 7.71 13.14
CA ALA A 120 14.24 9.00 12.52
C ALA A 120 13.71 9.08 11.08
N LEU A 121 14.05 8.09 10.26
CA LEU A 121 13.67 8.02 8.86
C LEU A 121 12.13 8.04 8.69
N ILE A 122 11.43 7.29 9.52
CA ILE A 122 9.97 7.27 9.55
C ILE A 122 9.36 8.64 9.89
N ARG A 123 9.85 9.31 10.94
CA ARG A 123 9.37 10.65 11.31
C ARG A 123 9.60 11.67 10.18
N THR A 124 10.72 11.57 9.47
CA THR A 124 11.04 12.45 8.36
C THR A 124 10.10 12.20 7.17
N PHE A 125 9.79 10.94 6.84
CA PHE A 125 8.76 10.63 5.83
C PHE A 125 7.38 11.16 6.20
N LYS A 126 6.98 11.08 7.48
CA LYS A 126 5.72 11.66 7.96
C LYS A 126 5.66 13.16 7.71
N LYS A 127 6.69 13.90 8.15
CA LYS A 127 6.78 15.35 7.96
C LYS A 127 6.72 15.76 6.49
N MET A 128 7.41 15.03 5.63
CA MET A 128 7.36 15.28 4.19
C MET A 128 5.95 15.08 3.63
N LYS A 129 5.20 14.06 4.09
CA LYS A 129 3.80 13.84 3.72
C LYS A 129 2.90 14.95 4.28
N ASP A 130 3.03 15.32 5.55
CA ASP A 130 2.23 16.37 6.19
C ASP A 130 2.43 17.71 5.48
N TYR A 131 3.68 18.08 5.14
CA TYR A 131 3.99 19.29 4.36
C TYR A 131 3.30 19.32 3.00
N ILE A 132 3.24 18.18 2.30
CA ILE A 132 2.54 18.05 1.02
C ILE A 132 1.03 18.25 1.21
N LEU A 133 0.46 17.70 2.29
CA LEU A 133 -0.97 17.80 2.60
C LEU A 133 -1.38 19.20 3.09
N GLU A 134 -0.47 19.94 3.74
CA GLU A 134 -0.68 21.31 4.18
C GLU A 134 -0.54 22.33 3.04
N ASN A 135 0.22 22.01 2.00
CA ASN A 135 0.47 22.88 0.84
C ASN A 135 -0.28 22.42 -0.43
N ARG A 136 -1.44 21.75 -0.26
CA ARG A 136 -2.26 21.22 -1.38
C ARG A 136 -2.57 22.26 -2.45
N ASP A 137 -2.74 23.53 -2.09
CA ASP A 137 -3.08 24.60 -3.04
C ASP A 137 -1.95 24.95 -4.03
N LEU A 138 -0.72 24.53 -3.75
CA LEU A 138 0.47 24.77 -4.58
C LEU A 138 0.79 23.59 -5.52
N ILE A 139 0.08 22.47 -5.38
CA ILE A 139 0.32 21.21 -6.08
C ILE A 139 -0.78 21.02 -7.13
N GLY A 140 -0.41 20.61 -8.34
CA GLY A 140 -1.41 20.35 -9.39
C GLY A 140 -2.38 19.24 -8.96
N GLN A 141 -3.65 19.37 -9.35
CA GLN A 141 -4.71 18.43 -8.96
C GLN A 141 -4.38 16.96 -9.29
N ARG A 142 -3.61 16.74 -10.35
CA ARG A 142 -3.08 15.43 -10.75
C ARG A 142 -2.04 14.89 -9.76
N GLU A 143 -1.07 15.70 -9.33
CA GLU A 143 -0.08 15.26 -8.34
C GLU A 143 -0.76 14.99 -6.99
N ILE A 144 -1.77 15.77 -6.60
CA ILE A 144 -2.56 15.52 -5.38
C ILE A 144 -3.26 14.17 -5.45
N LEU A 145 -3.86 13.82 -6.60
CA LEU A 145 -4.49 12.50 -6.74
C LEU A 145 -3.44 11.40 -6.62
N GLN A 146 -2.31 11.52 -7.31
CA GLN A 146 -1.24 10.52 -7.26
C GLN A 146 -0.73 10.33 -5.83
N LEU A 147 -0.48 11.42 -5.12
CA LEU A 147 -0.06 11.40 -3.72
C LEU A 147 -1.13 10.80 -2.80
N SER A 148 -2.40 11.11 -3.04
CA SER A 148 -3.52 10.59 -2.25
C SER A 148 -3.73 9.09 -2.50
N MET A 149 -3.53 8.64 -3.75
CA MET A 149 -3.54 7.23 -4.13
C MET A 149 -2.34 6.48 -3.57
N GLU A 150 -1.12 7.03 -3.67
CA GLU A 150 0.08 6.50 -3.03
C GLU A 150 -0.14 6.38 -1.52
N THR A 151 -0.72 7.39 -0.87
CA THR A 151 -1.01 7.37 0.57
C THR A 151 -2.04 6.30 0.94
N ALA A 152 -3.11 6.16 0.16
CA ALA A 152 -4.10 5.12 0.35
C ALA A 152 -3.50 3.72 0.13
N ASN A 153 -2.71 3.53 -0.93
CA ASN A 153 -2.02 2.27 -1.21
C ASN A 153 -1.05 1.89 -0.09
N ASN A 154 -0.22 2.84 0.35
CA ASN A 154 0.74 2.61 1.42
C ASN A 154 0.01 2.26 2.72
N ARG A 155 -1.17 2.86 3.00
CA ARG A 155 -2.01 2.48 4.14
C ARG A 155 -2.50 1.02 4.05
N ILE A 156 -2.96 0.59 2.87
CA ILE A 156 -3.39 -0.80 2.62
C ILE A 156 -2.24 -1.78 2.83
N GLU A 157 -1.08 -1.47 2.28
CA GLU A 157 0.11 -2.31 2.35
C GLU A 157 0.71 -2.35 3.77
N ILE A 158 0.72 -1.22 4.49
CA ILE A 158 1.09 -1.16 5.92
C ILE A 158 0.15 -2.04 6.75
N ASN A 159 -1.16 -2.01 6.47
CA ASN A 159 -2.13 -2.89 7.14
C ASN A 159 -1.90 -4.36 6.85
N LYS A 160 -1.56 -4.71 5.59
CA LYS A 160 -1.23 -6.08 5.18
C LYS A 160 0.07 -6.57 5.84
N ILE A 161 1.10 -5.73 5.84
CA ILE A 161 2.35 -5.96 6.57
C ILE A 161 2.06 -6.21 8.05
N ASN A 162 1.22 -5.39 8.68
CA ASN A 162 0.82 -5.57 10.07
C ASN A 162 0.15 -6.94 10.29
N SER A 163 -0.78 -7.35 9.43
CA SER A 163 -1.44 -8.66 9.55
C SER A 163 -0.50 -9.84 9.29
N ASP A 164 0.36 -9.74 8.28
CA ASP A 164 1.33 -10.78 7.92
C ASP A 164 2.39 -10.93 9.02
N MET A 165 2.84 -9.81 9.60
CA MET A 165 3.72 -9.80 10.77
C MET A 165 3.06 -10.42 12.01
N ILE A 166 1.80 -10.08 12.31
CA ILE A 166 1.04 -10.70 13.41
C ILE A 166 0.91 -12.23 13.20
N SER A 167 0.70 -12.66 11.95
CA SER A 167 0.61 -14.08 11.58
C SER A 167 1.94 -14.82 11.70
N LEU A 168 3.03 -14.22 11.23
CA LEU A 168 4.41 -14.74 11.33
C LEU A 168 4.87 -14.79 12.80
N GLU A 169 4.55 -13.79 13.61
CA GLU A 169 4.92 -13.77 15.03
C GLU A 169 4.09 -14.74 15.88
N LYS A 170 2.85 -15.06 15.48
CA LYS A 170 2.08 -16.13 16.12
C LYS A 170 2.76 -17.51 15.94
N GLN A 171 3.50 -17.70 14.85
CA GLN A 171 4.32 -18.90 14.62
C GLN A 171 5.66 -18.86 15.39
N ILE A 172 6.17 -17.68 15.75
CA ILE A 172 7.42 -17.48 16.50
C ILE A 172 7.19 -17.41 18.03
N SER A 173 5.99 -17.01 18.47
CA SER A 173 5.62 -16.90 19.89
C SER A 173 5.65 -18.25 20.63
N ASP A 174 5.61 -19.37 19.90
CA ASP A 174 5.80 -20.69 20.49
C ASP A 174 7.29 -21.01 20.76
N VAL A 175 8.24 -20.15 20.34
CA VAL A 175 9.69 -20.41 20.36
C VAL A 175 10.56 -19.32 21.00
N ALA A 176 10.11 -18.07 21.16
CA ALA A 176 11.05 -16.96 21.46
C ALA A 176 10.78 -16.17 22.75
N GLU A 177 11.30 -16.66 23.87
CA GLU A 177 11.48 -15.90 25.13
C GLU A 177 12.68 -14.90 25.07
N GLY A 178 13.31 -14.69 23.90
CA GLY A 178 14.65 -14.09 23.78
C GLY A 178 14.81 -12.80 22.95
N LEU A 179 13.75 -12.18 22.44
CA LEU A 179 13.86 -11.02 21.52
C LEU A 179 13.59 -9.69 22.23
N LYS A 180 14.60 -9.13 22.91
CA LYS A 180 14.53 -7.79 23.56
C LYS A 180 15.07 -6.63 22.72
N ASP A 181 15.81 -6.89 21.63
CA ASP A 181 16.57 -5.88 20.88
C ASP A 181 16.04 -5.57 19.46
N VAL A 182 14.78 -5.91 19.21
CA VAL A 182 14.02 -5.49 18.02
C VAL A 182 13.06 -4.38 18.44
N VAL A 183 12.63 -3.51 17.52
CA VAL A 183 11.47 -2.65 17.79
C VAL A 183 10.32 -3.55 18.20
N THR A 184 9.94 -3.50 19.48
CA THR A 184 9.00 -4.47 20.05
C THR A 184 7.57 -4.21 19.58
N LYS A 185 6.73 -5.26 19.68
CA LYS A 185 5.30 -5.31 19.36
C LYS A 185 4.53 -4.00 19.53
N SER A 186 4.73 -3.28 20.65
CA SER A 186 4.02 -2.03 20.92
C SER A 186 4.63 -0.84 20.19
N GLU A 187 5.95 -0.73 20.10
CA GLU A 187 6.58 0.46 19.50
C GLU A 187 6.42 0.51 17.99
N LEU A 188 6.51 -0.64 17.30
CA LEU A 188 6.29 -0.70 15.86
C LEU A 188 4.80 -0.51 15.53
N ALA A 189 3.91 -1.16 16.28
CA ALA A 189 2.48 -0.99 16.14
C ALA A 189 2.06 0.45 16.46
N ASP A 190 2.52 1.06 17.55
CA ASP A 190 2.22 2.46 17.89
C ASP A 190 2.78 3.43 16.84
N MET A 191 3.96 3.14 16.28
CA MET A 191 4.51 3.94 15.18
C MET A 191 3.70 3.77 13.90
N MET A 192 3.41 2.55 13.45
CA MET A 192 2.60 2.28 12.26
C MET A 192 1.16 2.82 12.44
N ASN A 193 0.61 2.70 13.64
CA ASN A 193 -0.67 3.28 14.04
C ASN A 193 -0.63 4.80 14.01
N SER A 194 0.50 5.44 14.32
CA SER A 194 0.67 6.89 14.17
C SER A 194 0.75 7.39 12.71
N PHE A 195 0.93 6.50 11.73
CA PHE A 195 0.74 6.76 10.29
C PHE A 195 -0.68 6.45 9.82
N VAL A 196 -1.36 5.55 10.50
CA VAL A 196 -2.71 5.08 10.16
C VAL A 196 -3.80 5.88 10.88
N SER A 197 -3.51 6.54 12.01
CA SER A 197 -4.44 7.39 12.76
C SER A 197 -4.42 8.82 12.21
N ASP A 198 -5.52 9.43 11.76
CA ASP A 198 -6.81 9.51 12.44
C ASP A 198 -7.67 8.22 12.48
N ASP A 199 -7.64 7.60 13.66
CA ASP A 199 -8.68 6.81 14.32
C ASP A 199 -9.38 5.65 13.58
N ASP A 200 -8.66 4.74 12.89
CA ASP A 200 -9.29 3.62 12.16
C ASP A 200 -8.42 2.34 12.10
N GLU A 201 -8.18 1.67 13.24
CA GLU A 201 -7.79 0.25 13.28
C GLU A 201 -9.05 -0.62 13.51
N LYS A 202 -9.84 -1.06 12.50
CA LYS A 202 -10.95 -2.01 12.80
C LYS A 202 -11.17 -3.11 11.75
N TRP A 203 -10.55 -4.25 12.02
CA TRP A 203 -10.84 -5.64 11.60
C TRP A 203 -12.12 -5.92 10.80
N LEU A 204 -12.00 -6.60 9.65
CA LEU A 204 -13.12 -7.12 8.86
C LEU A 204 -13.22 -8.65 9.00
N MET A 205 -14.43 -9.17 9.19
CA MET A 205 -14.69 -10.62 9.13
C MET A 205 -15.13 -11.01 7.72
N PHE A 206 -14.32 -11.82 7.04
CA PHE A 206 -14.66 -12.43 5.75
C PHE A 206 -14.84 -13.93 5.93
N ASN A 207 -16.04 -14.46 5.67
CA ASN A 207 -16.36 -15.89 5.86
C ASN A 207 -15.86 -16.48 7.21
N ALA A 208 -16.09 -15.73 8.29
CA ALA A 208 -15.67 -16.06 9.67
C ALA A 208 -14.15 -16.08 9.94
N LYS A 209 -13.32 -15.48 9.08
CA LYS A 209 -11.90 -15.21 9.31
C LYS A 209 -11.63 -13.71 9.44
N PHE A 210 -10.72 -13.34 10.35
CA PHE A 210 -10.28 -11.97 10.54
C PHE A 210 -9.24 -11.59 9.49
N SER A 211 -9.47 -10.50 8.75
CA SER A 211 -8.57 -10.02 7.70
C SER A 211 -8.60 -8.48 7.61
N SER A 212 -7.58 -7.91 6.96
CA SER A 212 -7.58 -6.49 6.59
C SER A 212 -8.75 -6.23 5.62
N ALA A 213 -9.54 -5.19 5.91
CA ALA A 213 -10.72 -4.87 5.10
C ALA A 213 -10.34 -4.57 3.65
N ASP A 214 -9.24 -3.86 3.45
CA ASP A 214 -8.72 -3.48 2.14
C ASP A 214 -8.29 -4.71 1.32
N GLU A 215 -7.57 -5.63 1.96
CA GLU A 215 -7.11 -6.86 1.33
C GLU A 215 -8.28 -7.75 0.88
N VAL A 216 -9.35 -7.81 1.68
CA VAL A 216 -10.55 -8.57 1.32
C VAL A 216 -11.22 -7.99 0.08
N TYR A 217 -11.41 -6.67 -0.01
CA TYR A 217 -11.97 -6.04 -1.20
C TYR A 217 -11.10 -6.31 -2.44
N GLU A 218 -9.78 -6.11 -2.35
CA GLU A 218 -8.87 -6.39 -3.47
C GLU A 218 -8.93 -7.87 -3.90
N THR A 219 -8.94 -8.78 -2.94
CA THR A 219 -9.00 -10.23 -3.22
C THR A 219 -10.31 -10.61 -3.87
N ILE A 220 -11.44 -10.03 -3.47
CA ILE A 220 -12.75 -10.23 -4.11
C ILE A 220 -12.70 -9.76 -5.56
N TYR A 221 -12.25 -8.53 -5.82
CA TYR A 221 -12.23 -7.98 -7.17
C TYR A 221 -11.28 -8.73 -8.12
N LYS A 222 -10.15 -9.23 -7.62
CA LYS A 222 -9.20 -10.06 -8.40
C LYS A 222 -9.80 -11.39 -8.88
N GLN A 223 -10.90 -11.86 -8.28
CA GLN A 223 -11.54 -13.12 -8.67
C GLN A 223 -12.43 -13.00 -9.92
N ALA A 224 -12.77 -11.78 -10.34
CA ALA A 224 -13.68 -11.55 -11.47
C ALA A 224 -13.06 -11.92 -12.81
N LYS A 225 -13.86 -12.52 -13.70
CA LYS A 225 -13.42 -12.93 -15.05
C LYS A 225 -14.04 -12.09 -16.16
N SER A 226 -15.21 -11.53 -15.93
CA SER A 226 -16.05 -10.85 -16.93
C SER A 226 -16.58 -9.52 -16.43
N SER A 227 -17.13 -9.45 -15.21
CA SER A 227 -17.70 -8.20 -14.69
C SER A 227 -17.61 -8.04 -13.17
N ILE A 228 -17.59 -6.79 -12.74
CA ILE A 228 -17.68 -6.40 -11.32
C ILE A 228 -18.75 -5.32 -11.20
N TYR A 229 -19.84 -5.62 -10.50
CA TYR A 229 -20.85 -4.63 -10.13
C TYR A 229 -20.75 -4.35 -8.65
N VAL A 230 -20.57 -3.08 -8.28
CA VAL A 230 -20.52 -2.66 -6.88
C VAL A 230 -21.69 -1.74 -6.63
N VAL A 231 -22.55 -2.11 -5.67
CA VAL A 231 -23.66 -1.26 -5.23
C VAL A 231 -23.26 -0.65 -3.89
N ASP A 232 -23.00 0.65 -3.89
CA ASP A 232 -22.64 1.40 -2.68
C ASP A 232 -22.89 2.89 -2.90
N ASN A 233 -23.69 3.52 -2.04
CA ASN A 233 -24.00 4.94 -2.15
C ASN A 233 -22.88 5.87 -1.65
N TYR A 234 -21.88 5.32 -0.99
CA TYR A 234 -20.85 6.08 -0.30
C TYR A 234 -19.49 5.84 -0.96
N ILE A 235 -19.31 6.22 -2.23
CA ILE A 235 -18.03 6.03 -2.95
C ILE A 235 -17.04 7.17 -2.70
N GLY A 236 -15.74 6.87 -2.76
CA GLY A 236 -14.65 7.83 -2.61
C GLY A 236 -13.35 7.34 -3.23
N LEU A 237 -12.25 8.07 -3.06
CA LEU A 237 -10.95 7.72 -3.67
C LEU A 237 -10.48 6.30 -3.31
N ARG A 238 -10.69 5.88 -2.07
CA ARG A 238 -10.31 4.53 -1.60
C ARG A 238 -11.09 3.42 -2.32
N THR A 239 -12.33 3.67 -2.74
CA THR A 239 -13.09 2.75 -3.59
C THR A 239 -12.37 2.52 -4.93
N LEU A 240 -11.80 3.56 -5.53
CA LEU A 240 -11.04 3.44 -6.78
C LEU A 240 -9.75 2.65 -6.58
N VAL A 241 -9.06 2.88 -5.47
CA VAL A 241 -7.85 2.14 -5.10
C VAL A 241 -8.11 0.64 -5.02
N HIS A 242 -9.20 0.20 -4.39
CA HIS A 242 -9.53 -1.24 -4.34
C HIS A 242 -9.77 -1.84 -5.72
N LEU A 243 -10.28 -1.05 -6.68
CA LEU A 243 -10.59 -1.50 -8.03
C LEU A 243 -9.39 -1.44 -8.99
N LYS A 244 -8.31 -0.76 -8.64
CA LYS A 244 -7.15 -0.53 -9.53
C LYS A 244 -6.52 -1.84 -10.05
N ASN A 245 -6.57 -2.89 -9.23
CA ASN A 245 -5.98 -4.20 -9.49
C ASN A 245 -6.98 -5.20 -10.11
N SER A 246 -8.15 -4.74 -10.56
CA SER A 246 -9.13 -5.60 -11.20
C SER A 246 -8.57 -6.19 -12.50
N PRO A 247 -8.92 -7.44 -12.87
CA PRO A 247 -8.35 -8.07 -14.05
C PRO A 247 -8.65 -7.30 -15.34
N ALA A 248 -7.67 -7.26 -16.25
CA ALA A 248 -7.81 -6.53 -17.50
C ALA A 248 -8.95 -7.10 -18.36
N GLY A 249 -9.77 -6.22 -18.94
CA GLY A 249 -10.93 -6.59 -19.76
C GLY A 249 -12.21 -6.87 -18.98
N VAL A 250 -12.17 -6.91 -17.65
CA VAL A 250 -13.36 -7.00 -16.79
C VAL A 250 -14.12 -5.67 -16.81
N ALA A 251 -15.42 -5.72 -17.09
CA ALA A 251 -16.28 -4.54 -17.09
C ALA A 251 -16.74 -4.21 -15.67
N ILE A 252 -16.42 -3.00 -15.19
CA ILE A 252 -16.75 -2.56 -13.84
C ILE A 252 -17.85 -1.49 -13.90
N ILE A 253 -18.91 -1.68 -13.11
CA ILE A 253 -19.99 -0.70 -12.95
C ILE A 253 -20.18 -0.41 -11.46
N LEU A 254 -19.92 0.82 -11.05
CA LEU A 254 -20.29 1.33 -9.73
C LEU A 254 -21.71 1.88 -9.78
N PHE A 255 -22.62 1.29 -9.00
CA PHE A 255 -23.95 1.82 -8.75
C PHE A 255 -23.90 2.65 -7.47
N SER A 256 -23.97 3.96 -7.60
CA SER A 256 -23.89 4.90 -6.48
C SER A 256 -24.70 6.17 -6.73
N ASP A 257 -25.22 6.77 -5.67
CA ASP A 257 -25.67 8.17 -5.68
C ASP A 257 -24.61 9.14 -5.12
N ASN A 258 -23.45 8.63 -4.73
CA ASN A 258 -22.26 9.39 -4.30
C ASN A 258 -22.55 10.43 -3.21
N VAL A 259 -23.02 9.94 -2.06
CA VAL A 259 -23.46 10.75 -0.93
C VAL A 259 -22.41 10.81 0.19
N GLY A 260 -22.46 11.87 1.01
CA GLY A 260 -21.58 12.08 2.18
C GLY A 260 -20.53 13.19 1.99
N ASN A 261 -19.76 13.46 3.05
CA ASN A 261 -18.80 14.57 3.11
C ASN A 261 -17.49 14.31 2.33
N ASN A 262 -17.11 13.02 2.15
CA ASN A 262 -15.91 12.60 1.41
C ASN A 262 -16.31 11.80 0.16
N LYS A 263 -17.24 12.37 -0.62
CA LYS A 263 -17.75 11.80 -1.85
C LYS A 263 -16.72 11.90 -2.97
N LEU A 264 -16.81 11.03 -3.96
CA LEU A 264 -15.90 11.03 -5.10
C LEU A 264 -16.16 12.23 -6.02
N HIS A 265 -15.12 12.93 -6.44
CA HIS A 265 -15.20 14.04 -7.40
C HIS A 265 -14.79 13.61 -8.82
N ASN A 266 -15.30 14.35 -9.81
CA ASN A 266 -15.07 14.04 -11.22
C ASN A 266 -13.58 14.11 -11.58
N ILE A 267 -12.83 15.00 -10.93
CA ILE A 267 -11.40 15.12 -11.15
C ILE A 267 -10.63 13.87 -10.72
N GLU A 268 -10.94 13.34 -9.54
CA GLU A 268 -10.33 12.14 -8.99
C GLU A 268 -10.60 10.93 -9.89
N PHE A 269 -11.84 10.79 -10.34
CA PHE A 269 -12.24 9.74 -11.26
C PHE A 269 -11.57 9.85 -12.63
N THR A 270 -11.50 11.06 -13.19
CA THR A 270 -10.91 11.29 -14.51
C THR A 270 -9.43 10.96 -14.52
N ASP A 271 -8.70 11.39 -13.49
CA ASP A 271 -7.27 11.14 -13.40
C ASP A 271 -6.97 9.67 -13.06
N PHE A 272 -7.81 9.00 -12.27
CA PHE A 272 -7.75 7.54 -12.09
C PHE A 272 -7.87 6.79 -13.42
N CYS A 273 -8.87 7.13 -14.25
CA CYS A 273 -9.06 6.47 -15.55
C CYS A 273 -7.89 6.72 -16.52
N LYS A 274 -7.20 7.88 -16.42
CA LYS A 274 -5.99 8.14 -17.21
C LYS A 274 -4.79 7.32 -16.73
N GLU A 275 -4.66 7.12 -15.43
CA GLU A 275 -3.54 6.39 -14.83
C GLU A 275 -3.68 4.87 -14.98
N TYR A 276 -4.91 4.35 -14.90
CA TYR A 276 -5.23 2.92 -15.00
C TYR A 276 -6.13 2.64 -16.21
N PRO A 277 -5.63 2.80 -17.46
CA PRO A 277 -6.43 2.63 -18.66
C PRO A 277 -6.92 1.19 -18.88
N THR A 278 -6.33 0.22 -18.19
CA THR A 278 -6.74 -1.18 -18.20
C THR A 278 -8.01 -1.45 -17.38
N VAL A 279 -8.40 -0.51 -16.51
CA VAL A 279 -9.58 -0.62 -15.65
C VAL A 279 -10.79 -0.02 -16.38
N ASN A 280 -11.68 -0.88 -16.89
CA ASN A 280 -12.89 -0.46 -17.59
C ASN A 280 -14.00 -0.10 -16.59
N LEU A 281 -13.93 1.11 -16.04
CA LEU A 281 -14.82 1.59 -14.98
C LEU A 281 -15.87 2.57 -15.49
N SER A 282 -17.14 2.30 -15.15
CA SER A 282 -18.27 3.20 -15.39
C SER A 282 -19.15 3.35 -14.14
N MET A 283 -19.99 4.38 -14.11
CA MET A 283 -20.83 4.67 -12.94
C MET A 283 -22.30 4.93 -13.32
N LYS A 284 -23.23 4.38 -12.53
CA LYS A 284 -24.68 4.54 -12.69
C LYS A 284 -25.32 4.92 -11.36
N LYS A 285 -26.45 5.63 -11.41
CA LYS A 285 -27.21 5.98 -10.20
C LYS A 285 -27.85 4.75 -9.56
N THR A 286 -27.94 4.71 -8.23
CA THR A 286 -28.78 3.70 -7.55
C THR A 286 -30.24 4.15 -7.52
N GLY A 287 -30.49 5.45 -7.56
CA GLY A 287 -31.83 6.03 -7.59
C GLY A 287 -32.47 6.20 -6.22
N GLY A 288 -31.68 6.22 -5.15
CA GLY A 288 -32.13 6.46 -3.77
C GLY A 288 -32.82 5.28 -3.11
N ILE A 289 -32.86 4.12 -3.76
CA ILE A 289 -33.62 2.94 -3.30
C ILE A 289 -32.76 2.00 -2.45
N PHE A 290 -31.42 2.09 -2.58
CA PHE A 290 -30.51 1.10 -2.02
C PHE A 290 -29.73 1.65 -0.82
N HIS A 291 -29.94 1.03 0.35
CA HIS A 291 -29.11 1.24 1.54
C HIS A 291 -28.08 0.12 1.74
N ASP A 292 -28.39 -1.08 1.23
CA ASP A 292 -27.53 -2.25 1.31
C ASP A 292 -26.38 -2.17 0.31
N ARG A 293 -25.25 -2.73 0.70
CA ARG A 293 -24.01 -2.69 -0.08
C ARG A 293 -23.64 -4.09 -0.48
N PHE A 294 -23.43 -4.31 -1.76
CA PHE A 294 -23.04 -5.62 -2.25
C PHE A 294 -22.21 -5.54 -3.51
N ILE A 295 -21.41 -6.57 -3.72
CA ILE A 295 -20.59 -6.77 -4.90
C ILE A 295 -21.14 -7.97 -5.64
N VAL A 296 -21.25 -7.88 -6.96
CA VAL A 296 -21.62 -8.98 -7.84
C VAL A 296 -20.48 -9.18 -8.81
N LEU A 297 -19.90 -10.37 -8.82
CA LEU A 297 -18.91 -10.78 -9.79
C LEU A 297 -19.60 -11.58 -10.89
N ASP A 298 -19.17 -11.36 -12.13
CA ASP A 298 -19.49 -12.19 -13.30
C ASP A 298 -20.99 -12.42 -13.53
N TYR A 299 -21.77 -11.34 -13.35
CA TYR A 299 -23.22 -11.33 -13.51
C TYR A 299 -23.69 -11.94 -14.84
N GLY A 300 -24.65 -12.86 -14.76
CA GLY A 300 -25.22 -13.55 -15.92
C GLY A 300 -24.36 -14.69 -16.48
N THR A 301 -23.28 -15.05 -15.79
CA THR A 301 -22.40 -16.17 -16.16
C THR A 301 -22.55 -17.35 -15.19
N ALA A 302 -21.91 -18.48 -15.52
CA ALA A 302 -21.86 -19.64 -14.63
C ALA A 302 -21.01 -19.40 -13.37
N ASP A 303 -20.14 -18.39 -13.37
CA ASP A 303 -19.25 -18.02 -12.26
C ASP A 303 -19.84 -16.87 -11.41
N GLU A 304 -21.13 -16.55 -11.57
CA GLU A 304 -21.77 -15.43 -10.86
C GLU A 304 -21.71 -15.63 -9.34
N ARG A 305 -21.21 -14.61 -8.63
CA ARG A 305 -21.05 -14.61 -7.17
C ARG A 305 -21.47 -13.28 -6.58
N VAL A 306 -22.11 -13.32 -5.40
CA VAL A 306 -22.59 -12.11 -4.72
C VAL A 306 -22.00 -12.03 -3.32
N PHE A 307 -21.53 -10.85 -2.93
CA PHE A 307 -20.96 -10.58 -1.61
C PHE A 307 -21.70 -9.42 -0.95
N LEU A 308 -22.29 -9.66 0.21
CA LEU A 308 -22.92 -8.64 1.05
C LEU A 308 -21.85 -7.95 1.90
N CYS A 309 -21.84 -6.62 1.88
CA CYS A 309 -20.85 -5.80 2.57
C CYS A 309 -21.50 -5.02 3.71
N GLY A 310 -21.00 -5.21 4.93
CA GLY A 310 -21.50 -4.50 6.13
C GLY A 310 -21.12 -3.01 6.18
N ALA A 311 -20.11 -2.58 5.42
CA ALA A 311 -19.71 -1.18 5.27
C ALA A 311 -19.39 -0.84 3.82
N SER A 312 -19.25 0.46 3.58
CA SER A 312 -18.77 0.98 2.32
C SER A 312 -17.31 0.63 2.11
N SER A 313 -16.92 0.39 0.87
CA SER A 313 -15.51 0.19 0.52
C SER A 313 -14.65 1.41 0.87
N LYS A 314 -15.18 2.64 0.78
CA LYS A 314 -14.41 3.81 1.20
C LYS A 314 -14.19 3.86 2.71
N ASP A 315 -15.13 3.31 3.48
CA ASP A 315 -15.13 3.26 4.95
C ASP A 315 -14.60 1.92 5.49
N ALA A 316 -14.03 1.07 4.62
CA ALA A 316 -13.52 -0.24 4.97
C ALA A 316 -12.56 -0.14 6.17
N GLY A 317 -12.70 -0.99 7.17
CA GLY A 317 -11.77 -0.95 8.31
C GLY A 317 -11.95 0.20 9.31
N ALA A 318 -12.92 1.12 9.10
CA ALA A 318 -13.24 2.18 10.06
C ALA A 318 -14.03 1.66 11.28
N ARG A 319 -14.79 0.57 11.08
CA ARG A 319 -15.53 -0.17 12.12
C ARG A 319 -15.52 -1.66 11.81
N ILE A 320 -15.69 -2.49 12.83
CA ILE A 320 -15.79 -3.95 12.65
C ILE A 320 -17.00 -4.24 11.76
N THR A 321 -16.72 -4.80 10.59
CA THR A 321 -17.71 -5.03 9.53
C THR A 321 -17.48 -6.42 8.96
N SER A 322 -18.49 -6.96 8.27
CA SER A 322 -18.43 -8.30 7.68
C SER A 322 -18.67 -8.23 6.18
N ILE A 323 -17.96 -9.07 5.43
CA ILE A 323 -18.31 -9.40 4.05
C ILE A 323 -18.66 -10.89 4.00
N VAL A 324 -19.84 -11.19 3.47
CA VAL A 324 -20.39 -12.55 3.42
C VAL A 324 -20.78 -12.88 1.99
N GLU A 325 -20.32 -14.03 1.50
CA GLU A 325 -20.76 -14.55 0.21
C GLU A 325 -22.18 -15.12 0.31
N ASP A 326 -23.04 -14.75 -0.65
CA ASP A 326 -24.43 -15.17 -0.71
C ASP A 326 -24.68 -16.03 -1.94
N TYR A 327 -24.97 -17.31 -1.69
CA TYR A 327 -25.24 -18.30 -2.74
C TYR A 327 -26.65 -18.19 -3.33
N GLY A 328 -27.55 -17.40 -2.73
CA GLY A 328 -28.90 -17.14 -3.22
C GLY A 328 -28.94 -16.10 -4.34
N ILE A 329 -28.09 -16.24 -5.37
CA ILE A 329 -27.83 -15.18 -6.38
C ILE A 329 -29.09 -14.73 -7.16
N SER A 330 -30.06 -15.63 -7.35
CA SER A 330 -31.26 -15.38 -8.15
C SER A 330 -32.13 -14.21 -7.65
N LYS A 331 -32.06 -13.88 -6.35
CA LYS A 331 -32.82 -12.76 -5.77
C LYS A 331 -32.28 -11.39 -6.18
N TYR A 332 -31.02 -11.30 -6.62
CA TYR A 332 -30.39 -10.06 -7.04
C TYR A 332 -30.65 -9.72 -8.52
N ALA A 333 -30.99 -10.70 -9.35
CA ALA A 333 -31.27 -10.51 -10.77
C ALA A 333 -32.27 -9.37 -11.09
N PRO A 334 -33.48 -9.28 -10.48
CA PRO A 334 -34.41 -8.19 -10.77
C PRO A 334 -33.89 -6.82 -10.32
N VAL A 335 -33.11 -6.80 -9.24
CA VAL A 335 -32.47 -5.59 -8.70
C VAL A 335 -31.39 -5.09 -9.66
N ILE A 336 -30.47 -5.95 -10.08
CA ILE A 336 -29.38 -5.62 -11.00
C ILE A 336 -29.94 -5.20 -12.36
N ALA A 337 -30.95 -5.90 -12.87
CA ALA A 337 -31.61 -5.53 -14.12
C ALA A 337 -32.26 -4.13 -14.07
N THR A 338 -32.72 -3.69 -12.91
CA THR A 338 -33.23 -2.33 -12.70
C THR A 338 -32.08 -1.32 -12.67
N LEU A 339 -31.04 -1.61 -11.88
CA LEU A 339 -29.85 -0.77 -11.76
C LEU A 339 -29.15 -0.53 -13.11
N LEU A 340 -29.05 -1.56 -13.96
CA LEU A 340 -28.45 -1.44 -15.30
C LEU A 340 -29.18 -0.44 -16.21
N LYS A 341 -30.50 -0.25 -16.00
CA LYS A 341 -31.32 0.72 -16.75
C LYS A 341 -31.19 2.15 -16.22
N ASN A 342 -30.61 2.34 -15.04
CA ASN A 342 -30.48 3.66 -14.44
C ASN A 342 -29.51 4.55 -15.25
N PRO A 343 -29.72 5.88 -15.18
CA PRO A 343 -28.85 6.84 -15.87
C PRO A 343 -27.43 6.80 -15.29
N THR A 344 -26.48 7.24 -16.10
CA THR A 344 -25.09 7.44 -15.69
C THR A 344 -25.03 8.39 -14.50
N LEU A 345 -24.19 8.06 -13.52
CA LEU A 345 -23.89 8.96 -12.41
C LEU A 345 -22.97 10.07 -12.91
N ILE A 346 -23.35 11.32 -12.64
CA ILE A 346 -22.50 12.48 -12.91
C ILE A 346 -21.88 12.89 -11.58
N LEU A 347 -20.57 12.81 -11.48
CA LEU A 347 -19.83 13.21 -10.28
C LEU A 347 -19.81 14.74 -10.17
N PRO A 348 -19.79 15.28 -8.93
CA PRO A 348 -19.56 16.70 -8.70
C PRO A 348 -18.20 17.10 -9.28
N GLN A 349 -18.09 18.35 -9.75
CA GLN A 349 -16.83 18.90 -10.26
C GLN A 349 -15.72 18.83 -9.21
#